data_AF-A0A933GLJ4-F1
#
_entry.id   AF-A0A933GLJ4-F1
#
_cell.length_a   1.000
_cell.length_b   1.000
_cell.length_c   1.000
_cell.angle_alpha   90.00
_cell.angle_beta   90.00
_cell.angle_gamma   90.00
#
_symmetry.space_group_name_H-M   'P 1'
#
loop_
_entity.id
_entity.type
_entity.pdbx_description
1 polymer ?
#
loop_
_entity_poly.entity_id
_entity_poly.type
_entity_poly.pdbx_seq_one_letter_code
_entity_poly.pdbx_strand_id
1 'polypeptide(L)'
;MNEEIQRRKIIKFLKGKINKDIDVFCVYQWIDRCHFHGWWDLGMKLSPSVPPNSLDKHYHQRLDFLIRECRSNYDAAILAKQSVIQEKMNLRNYLKFLVILRATKNSL
;
A
#
# COMPACT_ATOMS: atom_id res chain seq x y z
N MET A 1 -19.35 -0.19 -11.95
CA MET A 1 -19.26 -0.62 -10.54
C MET A 1 -18.31 0.33 -9.83
N ASN A 2 -18.72 0.94 -8.71
CA ASN A 2 -17.95 2.00 -8.05
C ASN A 2 -16.66 1.41 -7.44
N GLU A 3 -15.52 2.00 -7.79
CA GLU A 3 -14.18 1.65 -7.30
C GLU A 3 -14.14 1.54 -5.77
N GLU A 4 -14.70 2.51 -5.06
CA GLU A 4 -14.69 2.51 -3.60
C GLU A 4 -15.47 1.35 -3.00
N ILE A 5 -16.57 0.94 -3.64
CA ILE A 5 -17.39 -0.19 -3.18
C ILE A 5 -16.57 -1.48 -3.28
N GLN A 6 -15.82 -1.64 -4.37
CA GLN A 6 -14.93 -2.79 -4.53
C GLN A 6 -13.79 -2.77 -3.50
N ARG A 7 -13.15 -1.61 -3.31
CA ARG A 7 -12.11 -1.45 -2.27
C ARG A 7 -12.63 -1.83 -0.88
N ARG A 8 -13.82 -1.34 -0.52
CA ARG A 8 -14.47 -1.68 0.76
C ARG A 8 -14.78 -3.17 0.87
N LYS A 9 -15.20 -3.82 -0.23
CA LYS A 9 -15.44 -5.27 -0.28
C LYS A 9 -14.15 -6.06 -0.01
N ILE A 10 -13.06 -5.70 -0.68
CA ILE A 10 -11.73 -6.29 -0.48
C ILE A 10 -11.29 -6.14 0.99
N ILE A 11 -11.40 -4.94 1.56
CA ILE A 11 -11.03 -4.69 2.96
C ILE A 11 -11.86 -5.53 3.92
N LYS A 12 -13.17 -5.66 3.69
CA LYS A 12 -14.03 -6.50 4.53
C LYS A 12 -13.67 -7.98 4.43
N PHE A 13 -13.33 -8.47 3.23
CA PHE A 13 -12.84 -9.84 3.03
C PHE A 13 -11.53 -10.09 3.79
N LEU A 14 -10.53 -9.21 3.65
CA LEU A 14 -9.26 -9.30 4.36
C LEU A 14 -9.42 -9.25 5.90
N LYS A 15 -10.49 -8.64 6.40
CA LYS A 15 -10.84 -8.61 7.83
C LYS A 15 -11.67 -9.82 8.28
N GLY A 16 -11.95 -10.77 7.40
CA GLY A 16 -12.80 -11.94 7.69
C GLY A 16 -14.28 -11.60 7.91
N LYS A 17 -14.74 -10.42 7.46
CA LYS A 17 -16.13 -9.94 7.67
C LYS A 17 -17.09 -10.30 6.53
N ILE A 18 -16.63 -11.03 5.52
CA ILE A 18 -17.42 -11.51 4.37
C ILE A 18 -17.16 -13.02 4.23
N ASN A 19 -18.16 -13.76 3.71
CA ASN A 19 -18.11 -15.19 3.46
C ASN A 19 -16.79 -15.65 2.82
N LYS A 20 -16.36 -16.85 3.21
CA LYS A 20 -15.17 -17.54 2.71
C LYS A 20 -15.39 -18.21 1.36
N ASP A 21 -16.62 -18.27 0.86
CA ASP A 21 -16.98 -18.88 -0.44
C ASP A 21 -16.64 -17.99 -1.65
N ILE A 22 -15.61 -17.16 -1.51
CA ILE A 22 -15.13 -16.33 -2.61
C ILE A 22 -14.21 -17.18 -3.47
N ASP A 23 -14.60 -17.34 -4.72
CA ASP A 23 -13.81 -18.05 -5.70
C ASP A 23 -12.40 -17.44 -5.84
N VAL A 24 -11.40 -18.31 -5.99
CA VAL A 24 -10.00 -17.96 -6.19
C VAL A 24 -9.83 -17.03 -7.39
N PHE A 25 -10.59 -17.27 -8.47
CA PHE A 25 -10.53 -16.39 -9.64
C PHE A 25 -11.00 -14.96 -9.30
N CYS A 26 -11.99 -14.82 -8.40
CA CYS A 26 -12.43 -13.51 -7.91
C CYS A 26 -11.34 -12.80 -7.10
N VAL A 27 -10.60 -13.55 -6.26
CA VAL A 27 -9.43 -13.01 -5.53
C VAL A 27 -8.35 -12.55 -6.51
N TYR A 28 -8.04 -13.34 -7.54
CA TYR A 28 -7.12 -12.97 -8.61
C TYR A 28 -7.53 -11.66 -9.29
N GLN A 29 -8.82 -11.51 -9.66
CA GLN A 29 -9.34 -10.27 -10.24
C GLN A 29 -9.23 -9.07 -9.30
N TRP A 30 -9.36 -9.28 -7.99
CA TRP A 30 -9.14 -8.21 -7.00
C TRP A 30 -7.67 -7.80 -6.92
N ILE A 31 -6.74 -8.73 -7.05
CA ILE A 31 -5.30 -8.43 -7.10
C ILE A 31 -4.97 -7.60 -8.34
N ASP A 32 -5.46 -7.98 -9.52
CA ASP A 32 -5.29 -7.22 -10.77
C ASP A 32 -5.84 -5.78 -10.65
N ARG A 33 -7.01 -5.62 -10.01
CA ARG A 33 -7.57 -4.29 -9.71
C ARG A 33 -6.76 -3.51 -8.69
N CYS A 34 -6.24 -4.16 -7.66
CA CYS A 34 -5.37 -3.49 -6.69
C CYS A 34 -4.11 -2.95 -7.35
N HIS A 35 -3.53 -3.70 -8.29
CA HIS A 35 -2.43 -3.23 -9.12
C HIS A 35 -2.83 -2.00 -9.96
N PHE A 36 -3.94 -2.08 -10.69
CA PHE A 36 -4.41 -0.99 -11.56
C PHE A 36 -4.71 0.31 -10.80
N HIS A 37 -5.37 0.23 -9.64
CA HIS A 37 -5.78 1.40 -8.83
C HIS A 37 -4.72 1.85 -7.81
N GLY A 38 -3.53 1.23 -7.79
CA GLY A 38 -2.47 1.59 -6.85
C GLY A 38 -2.74 1.19 -5.39
N TRP A 39 -3.64 0.25 -5.14
CA TRP A 39 -3.89 -0.31 -3.81
C TRP A 39 -2.93 -1.45 -3.51
N TRP A 40 -1.65 -1.18 -3.70
CA TRP A 40 -0.60 -2.19 -3.67
C TRP A 40 -0.56 -2.98 -2.36
N ASP A 41 -0.84 -2.33 -1.23
CA ASP A 41 -0.90 -2.97 0.08
C ASP A 41 -2.03 -4.02 0.18
N LEU A 42 -3.17 -3.75 -0.43
CA LEU A 42 -4.30 -4.67 -0.47
C LEU A 42 -4.00 -5.86 -1.41
N GLY A 43 -3.38 -5.59 -2.57
CA GLY A 43 -2.96 -6.62 -3.51
C GLY A 43 -2.01 -7.64 -2.87
N MET A 44 -1.03 -7.16 -2.12
CA MET A 44 -0.12 -8.05 -1.37
C MET A 44 -0.83 -8.87 -0.30
N LYS A 45 -1.78 -8.28 0.45
CA LYS A 45 -2.53 -8.99 1.50
C LYS A 45 -3.48 -10.05 0.94
N LEU A 46 -3.93 -9.90 -0.31
CA LEU A 46 -4.77 -10.87 -0.99
C LEU A 46 -3.99 -12.08 -1.52
N SER A 47 -2.70 -11.92 -1.84
CA SER A 47 -1.87 -12.98 -2.42
C SER A 47 -1.95 -14.34 -1.69
N PRO A 48 -1.88 -14.43 -0.35
CA PRO A 48 -1.99 -15.71 0.36
C PRO A 48 -3.34 -16.41 0.21
N SER A 49 -4.37 -15.70 -0.25
CA SER A 49 -5.71 -16.25 -0.49
C SER A 49 -5.83 -16.95 -1.85
N VAL A 50 -4.76 -16.97 -2.65
CA VAL A 50 -4.68 -17.74 -3.91
C VAL A 50 -3.70 -18.90 -3.72
N PRO A 51 -4.20 -20.14 -3.52
CA PRO A 51 -3.34 -21.31 -3.38
C PRO A 51 -2.51 -21.60 -4.65
N PRO A 52 -1.40 -22.35 -4.53
CA PRO A 52 -0.72 -22.86 -5.72
C PRO A 52 -1.64 -23.82 -6.49
N ASN A 53 -1.51 -23.88 -7.82
CA ASN A 53 -2.30 -24.75 -8.71
C ASN A 53 -3.82 -24.55 -8.69
N SER A 54 -4.33 -23.49 -8.04
CA SER A 54 -5.77 -23.17 -8.01
C SER A 54 -6.25 -22.33 -9.20
N LEU A 55 -5.35 -22.02 -10.15
CA LEU A 55 -5.61 -21.24 -11.35
C LEU A 55 -4.83 -21.89 -12.50
N ASP A 56 -5.22 -21.60 -13.73
CA ASP A 56 -4.43 -22.03 -14.89
C ASP A 56 -3.03 -21.39 -14.86
N LYS A 57 -2.06 -22.09 -15.49
CA LYS A 57 -0.66 -21.67 -15.57
C LYS A 57 -0.48 -20.22 -16.03
N HIS A 58 -1.25 -19.78 -17.03
CA HIS A 58 -1.20 -18.41 -17.54
C HIS A 58 -1.63 -17.39 -16.48
N TYR A 59 -2.68 -17.69 -15.71
CA TYR A 59 -3.15 -16.81 -14.63
C TYR A 59 -2.17 -16.78 -13.46
N HIS A 60 -1.53 -17.90 -13.12
CA HIS A 60 -0.46 -17.91 -12.11
C HIS A 60 0.75 -17.08 -12.53
N GLN A 61 1.20 -17.17 -13.79
CA GLN A 61 2.29 -16.34 -14.30
C GLN A 61 1.96 -14.84 -14.22
N ARG A 62 0.72 -14.47 -14.57
CA ARG A 62 0.25 -13.09 -14.45
C ARG A 62 0.12 -12.66 -12.99
N LEU A 63 -0.36 -13.54 -12.10
CA LEU A 63 -0.45 -13.28 -10.68
C LEU A 63 0.92 -12.98 -10.06
N ASP A 64 1.94 -13.77 -10.40
CA ASP A 64 3.31 -13.56 -9.95
C ASP A 64 3.85 -12.18 -10.37
N PHE A 65 3.57 -11.79 -11.62
CA PHE A 65 3.89 -10.45 -12.12
C PHE A 65 3.18 -9.36 -11.30
N LEU A 66 1.86 -9.48 -11.10
CA LEU A 66 1.06 -8.49 -10.36
C LEU A 66 1.51 -8.33 -8.91
N ILE A 67 1.84 -9.44 -8.23
CA ILE A 67 2.33 -9.43 -6.85
C ILE A 67 3.69 -8.72 -6.78
N ARG A 68 4.58 -9.00 -7.73
CA ARG A 68 5.89 -8.35 -7.81
C ARG A 68 5.75 -6.84 -7.98
N GLU A 69 4.90 -6.41 -8.91
CA GLU A 69 4.63 -4.99 -9.14
C GLU A 69 4.01 -4.32 -7.92
N CYS A 70 3.05 -4.98 -7.25
CA CYS A 70 2.48 -4.44 -6.01
C CYS A 70 3.56 -4.28 -4.93
N ARG A 71 4.46 -5.24 -4.75
CA ARG A 71 5.53 -5.13 -3.76
C ARG A 71 6.47 -3.96 -4.08
N SER A 72 6.99 -3.90 -5.30
CA SER A 72 7.91 -2.83 -5.73
C SER A 72 7.31 -1.44 -5.54
N ASN A 73 6.05 -1.26 -5.94
CA ASN A 73 5.38 0.04 -5.83
C ASN A 73 5.01 0.39 -4.38
N TYR A 74 4.65 -0.60 -3.56
CA TYR A 74 4.40 -0.37 -2.14
C TYR A 74 5.66 0.08 -1.41
N ASP A 75 6.79 -0.59 -1.67
CA ASP A 75 8.08 -0.24 -1.06
C ASP A 75 8.54 1.15 -1.50
N ALA A 76 8.43 1.47 -2.81
CA ALA A 76 8.71 2.80 -3.32
C ALA A 76 7.84 3.88 -2.65
N ALA A 77 6.56 3.61 -2.43
CA ALA A 77 5.66 4.52 -1.74
C ALA A 77 6.00 4.71 -0.26
N ILE A 78 6.51 3.68 0.42
CA ILE A 78 7.02 3.79 1.80
C ILE A 78 8.27 4.68 1.82
N LEU A 79 9.24 4.43 0.94
CA LEU A 79 10.47 5.20 0.88
C LEU A 79 10.19 6.68 0.60
N ALA A 80 9.29 6.98 -0.33
CA ALA A 80 8.85 8.34 -0.62
C ALA A 80 8.17 9.02 0.59
N LYS A 81 7.40 8.28 1.39
CA LYS A 81 6.81 8.84 2.63
C LYS A 81 7.87 9.10 3.69
N GLN A 82 8.86 8.22 3.82
CA GLN A 82 9.94 8.37 4.79
C GLN A 82 10.80 9.60 4.48
N SER A 83 11.14 9.83 3.22
CA SER A 83 11.92 11.02 2.81
C SER A 83 11.19 12.32 3.14
N VAL A 84 9.89 12.39 2.86
CA VAL A 84 9.04 13.56 3.20
C VAL A 84 8.97 13.80 4.72
N ILE A 85 8.85 12.73 5.51
CA ILE A 85 8.83 12.84 6.98
C ILE A 85 10.18 13.36 7.48
N GLN A 86 11.29 12.83 6.95
CA GLN A 86 12.63 13.25 7.32
C GLN A 86 12.88 14.72 7.00
N GLU A 87 12.46 15.18 5.83
CA GLU A 87 12.57 16.59 5.42
C GLU A 87 11.79 17.51 6.38
N LYS A 88 10.55 17.13 6.72
CA LYS A 88 9.73 17.88 7.69
C LYS A 88 10.36 17.95 9.07
N MET A 89 10.99 16.87 9.54
CA MET A 89 11.70 16.87 10.82
C MET A 89 12.92 17.79 10.77
N ASN A 90 13.70 17.73 9.70
CA ASN A 90 14.87 18.60 9.50
C ASN A 90 14.46 20.08 9.51
N LEU A 91 13.41 20.45 8.78
CA LEU A 91 12.89 21.82 8.76
C LEU A 91 12.43 22.29 10.14
N ARG A 92 11.70 21.44 10.88
CA ARG A 92 11.26 21.74 12.24
C ARG A 92 12.44 22.00 13.18
N ASN A 93 13.48 21.19 13.09
CA ASN A 93 14.69 21.34 13.91
C ASN A 93 15.44 22.62 13.56
N TYR A 94 15.56 22.94 12.27
CA TYR A 94 16.17 24.19 11.81
C TYR A 94 15.42 25.42 12.31
N LEU A 95 14.08 25.42 12.22
CA LEU A 95 13.26 26.53 12.73
C LEU A 95 13.40 26.70 14.25
N LYS A 96 13.45 25.61 15.03
CA LYS A 96 13.71 25.67 16.47
C LYS A 96 15.07 26.32 16.78
N PHE A 97 16.10 25.95 16.03
CA PHE A 97 17.44 26.54 16.17
C PHE A 97 17.43 28.05 15.90
N LEU A 98 16.76 28.50 14.83
CA LEU A 98 16.64 29.93 14.52
C LEU A 98 15.91 30.72 15.61
N VAL A 99 14.87 30.14 16.22
CA VAL A 99 14.15 30.78 17.34
C VAL A 99 15.06 30.94 18.54
N ILE A 100 15.85 29.91 18.89
CA ILE A 100 16.81 29.97 20.00
C ILE A 100 17.84 31.07 19.72
N LEU A 101 18.44 31.10 18.53
CA LEU A 101 19.41 32.13 18.15
C LEU A 101 18.84 33.54 18.26
N ARG A 102 17.58 33.73 17.84
CA ARG A 102 16.90 35.02 17.96
C ARG A 102 16.67 35.42 19.42
N ALA A 103 16.26 34.48 20.27
CA ALA A 103 16.07 34.73 21.70
C ALA A 103 17.38 35.14 22.39
N THR A 104 18.49 34.46 22.08
CA THR A 104 19.81 34.78 22.65
C THR A 104 20.34 36.13 22.19
N LYS A 105 20.04 36.57 20.96
CA LYS A 105 20.46 37.88 20.44
C LYS A 105 19.69 39.07 21.03
N ASN A 106 18.49 38.85 21.56
CA ASN A 106 17.65 39.91 22.16
C ASN A 106 17.83 40.03 23.68
N SER A 107 18.73 39.24 24.28
CA SER A 107 18.99 39.19 25.72
C SER A 107 20.35 39.81 26.12
N LEU A 108 21.01 40.47 25.16
CA LEU A 108 22.24 41.26 25.29
C LEU A 108 21.92 42.70 24.86
#